data_AF-J3BFS2-F1
#
_entry.id   AF-J3BFS2-F1
#
_cell.length_a   1.000
_cell.length_b   1.000
_cell.length_c   1.000
_cell.angle_alpha   90.00
_cell.angle_beta   90.00
_cell.angle_gamma   90.00
#
_symmetry.space_group_name_H-M   'P 1'
#
loop_
_entity.id
_entity.type
_entity.pdbx_description
1 polymer ?
#
loop_
_entity_poly.entity_id
_entity_poly.type
_entity_poly.pdbx_seq_one_letter_code
_entity_poly.pdbx_strand_id
1 'polypeptide(L)'
;MSFRCAPLELSMFMAQVTGAAIFTDLPIFWRQLHAVTQAQPTAAYWLPFTNLTDQLLFTLAEVPHEIYRLRASVNLANFRAVFRSVSKLLIASEGEIASQVEQLANDTGIASLVAQDFWARDCPAIFTRRLRVTIPNEGFAYAAVQRQVLTYGHEDALKTVPLALLIEVP
;
A
#
# COMPACT_ATOMS: atom_id res chain seq x y z
N MET A 1 -10.56 -8.72 -13.70
CA MET A 1 -9.87 -7.53 -14.23
C MET A 1 -8.36 -7.69 -13.99
N SER A 2 -7.50 -7.43 -14.99
CA SER A 2 -6.04 -7.31 -14.79
C SER A 2 -5.69 -5.84 -14.91
N PHE A 3 -5.17 -5.23 -13.85
CA PHE A 3 -4.56 -3.92 -13.99
C PHE A 3 -3.33 -4.08 -14.90
N ARG A 4 -3.26 -3.29 -15.97
CA ARG A 4 -2.05 -3.18 -16.78
C ARG A 4 -1.01 -2.46 -15.93
N CYS A 5 -0.20 -3.23 -15.21
CA CYS A 5 0.92 -2.68 -14.46
C CYS A 5 2.02 -2.29 -15.45
N ALA A 6 2.59 -1.09 -15.29
CA ALA A 6 3.78 -0.72 -16.05
C ALA A 6 4.92 -1.69 -15.70
N PRO A 7 5.90 -1.92 -16.61
CA PRO A 7 7.07 -2.73 -16.28
C PRO A 7 7.71 -2.28 -14.96
N LEU A 8 8.32 -3.22 -14.23
CA LEU A 8 8.82 -2.97 -12.88
C LEU A 8 9.79 -1.78 -12.83
N GLU A 9 10.70 -1.70 -13.80
CA GLU A 9 11.64 -0.58 -13.96
C GLU A 9 10.92 0.77 -14.04
N LEU A 10 9.90 0.89 -14.89
CA LEU A 10 9.15 2.14 -15.07
C LEU A 10 8.34 2.48 -13.81
N SER A 11 7.70 1.48 -13.20
CA SER A 11 6.96 1.64 -11.95
C SER A 11 7.88 2.11 -10.81
N MET A 12 9.06 1.50 -10.66
CA MET A 12 10.07 1.90 -9.68
C MET A 12 10.61 3.29 -9.97
N PHE A 13 10.91 3.61 -11.23
CA PHE A 13 11.38 4.94 -11.64
C PHE A 13 10.37 6.02 -11.27
N MET A 14 9.10 5.84 -11.64
CA MET A 14 8.05 6.78 -11.29
C MET A 14 7.90 6.91 -9.76
N ALA A 15 7.80 5.77 -9.06
CA ALA A 15 7.60 5.75 -7.62
C ALA A 15 8.75 6.40 -6.84
N GLN A 16 10.00 6.16 -7.22
CA GLN A 16 11.17 6.79 -6.59
C GLN A 16 11.22 8.29 -6.89
N VAL A 17 10.99 8.71 -8.14
CA VAL A 17 11.04 10.14 -8.48
C VAL A 17 9.92 10.93 -7.79
N THR A 18 8.71 10.36 -7.71
CA THR A 18 7.54 11.06 -7.13
C THR A 18 7.33 10.80 -5.64
N GLY A 19 8.03 9.84 -5.04
CA GLY A 19 7.74 9.34 -3.69
C GLY A 19 6.39 8.61 -3.59
N ALA A 20 5.88 8.07 -4.71
CA ALA A 20 4.62 7.33 -4.71
C ALA A 20 4.80 5.90 -4.18
N ALA A 21 3.73 5.31 -3.68
CA ALA A 21 3.68 3.88 -3.35
C ALA A 21 3.49 3.02 -4.60
N ILE A 22 3.91 1.77 -4.53
CA ILE A 22 3.66 0.78 -5.58
C ILE A 22 2.37 0.03 -5.29
N PHE A 23 1.54 -0.13 -6.30
CA PHE A 23 0.30 -0.88 -6.26
C PHE A 23 0.25 -1.89 -7.40
N THR A 24 -0.09 -3.15 -7.10
CA THR A 24 -0.24 -4.20 -8.11
C THR A 24 -1.32 -5.21 -7.72
N ASP A 25 -1.91 -5.85 -8.71
CA ASP A 25 -2.79 -7.02 -8.56
C ASP A 25 -2.16 -8.30 -9.15
N LEU A 26 -0.89 -8.23 -9.57
CA LEU A 26 -0.17 -9.31 -10.23
C LEU A 26 0.82 -9.96 -9.26
N PRO A 27 0.58 -11.22 -8.81
CA PRO A 27 1.47 -11.90 -7.87
C PRO A 27 2.90 -12.08 -8.39
N ILE A 28 3.07 -12.20 -9.72
CA ILE A 28 4.40 -12.28 -10.33
C ILE A 28 5.18 -10.97 -10.15
N PHE A 29 4.53 -9.82 -10.30
CA PHE A 29 5.15 -8.51 -10.12
C PHE A 29 5.55 -8.30 -8.67
N TRP A 30 4.68 -8.71 -7.74
CA TRP A 30 4.97 -8.69 -6.30
C TRP A 30 6.24 -9.49 -5.97
N ARG A 31 6.34 -10.74 -6.45
CA ARG A 31 7.54 -11.56 -6.24
C ARG A 31 8.80 -10.93 -6.85
N GLN A 32 8.69 -10.38 -8.05
CA GLN A 32 9.81 -9.71 -8.70
C GLN A 32 10.27 -8.48 -7.91
N LEU A 33 9.33 -7.64 -7.46
CA LEU A 33 9.61 -6.48 -6.62
C LEU A 33 10.48 -6.89 -5.43
N HIS A 34 10.01 -7.84 -4.61
CA HIS A 34 10.77 -8.28 -3.44
C HIS A 34 12.11 -8.95 -3.77
N ALA A 35 12.20 -9.68 -4.90
CA ALA A 35 13.43 -10.36 -5.29
C ALA A 35 14.53 -9.38 -5.75
N VAL A 36 14.17 -8.33 -6.49
CA VAL A 36 15.14 -7.46 -7.16
C VAL A 36 15.47 -6.19 -6.39
N THR A 37 14.62 -5.74 -5.48
CA THR A 37 14.87 -4.52 -4.72
C THR A 37 15.71 -4.74 -3.46
N GLN A 38 16.03 -6.01 -3.15
CA GLN A 38 16.70 -6.41 -1.90
C GLN A 38 16.08 -5.78 -0.65
N ALA A 39 14.80 -5.38 -0.73
CA ALA A 39 14.14 -4.68 0.36
C ALA A 39 14.12 -5.62 1.57
N GLN A 40 14.54 -5.10 2.72
CA GLN A 40 14.40 -5.83 3.98
C GLN A 40 12.91 -6.19 4.19
N PRO A 41 12.60 -7.21 5.00
CA PRO A 41 11.24 -7.47 5.41
C PRO A 41 10.57 -6.21 5.99
N THR A 42 9.24 -6.22 6.04
CA THR A 42 8.46 -5.19 6.75
C THR A 42 9.08 -4.93 8.12
N ALA A 43 9.28 -3.65 8.46
CA ALA A 43 9.87 -3.29 9.73
C ALA A 43 9.06 -3.89 10.90
N ALA A 44 9.74 -4.31 11.97
CA ALA A 44 9.07 -4.97 13.10
C ALA A 44 7.94 -4.11 13.71
N TYR A 45 8.13 -2.79 13.77
CA TYR A 45 7.13 -1.88 14.31
C TYR A 45 5.91 -1.69 13.38
N TRP A 46 6.00 -2.03 12.10
CA TRP A 46 4.87 -2.05 11.16
C TRP A 46 4.05 -3.34 11.20
N LEU A 47 4.57 -4.41 11.82
CA LEU A 47 3.90 -5.71 11.87
C LEU A 47 2.47 -5.68 12.44
N PRO A 48 2.16 -4.93 13.52
CA PRO A 48 0.79 -4.84 14.03
C PRO A 48 -0.20 -4.35 12.96
N PHE A 49 0.22 -3.37 12.15
CA PHE A 49 -0.59 -2.85 11.06
C PHE A 49 -0.66 -3.82 9.88
N THR A 50 0.47 -4.36 9.41
CA THR A 50 0.48 -5.22 8.22
C THR A 50 -0.23 -6.55 8.44
N ASN A 51 -0.14 -7.12 9.65
CA ASN A 51 -0.84 -8.35 10.02
C ASN A 51 -2.36 -8.17 9.98
N LEU A 52 -2.86 -7.01 10.43
CA LEU A 52 -4.28 -6.70 10.33
C LEU A 52 -4.68 -6.61 8.86
N THR A 53 -3.94 -5.84 8.05
CA THR A 53 -4.28 -5.67 6.63
C THR A 53 -4.30 -6.99 5.85
N ASP A 54 -3.37 -7.90 6.16
CA ASP A 54 -3.30 -9.23 5.52
C ASP A 54 -4.55 -10.10 5.82
N GLN A 55 -5.25 -9.83 6.91
CA GLN A 55 -6.49 -10.53 7.28
C GLN A 55 -7.74 -9.87 6.69
N LEU A 56 -7.62 -8.66 6.14
CA LEU A 56 -8.78 -7.92 5.64
C LEU A 56 -9.25 -8.43 4.29
N LEU A 57 -10.55 -8.67 4.22
CA LEU A 57 -11.27 -8.99 3.00
C LEU A 57 -12.06 -7.77 2.54
N PHE A 58 -11.79 -7.33 1.32
CA PHE A 58 -12.38 -6.17 0.67
C PHE A 58 -13.33 -6.62 -0.43
N THR A 59 -14.44 -5.90 -0.57
CA THR A 59 -15.27 -6.01 -1.78
C THR A 59 -14.84 -4.95 -2.80
N LEU A 60 -14.49 -5.39 -4.00
CA LEU A 60 -14.26 -4.51 -5.14
C LEU A 60 -15.47 -4.50 -6.06
N ALA A 61 -15.90 -3.29 -6.43
CA ALA A 61 -16.89 -3.08 -7.48
C ALA A 61 -16.20 -2.91 -8.84
N GLU A 62 -16.77 -3.49 -9.89
CA GLU A 62 -16.31 -3.27 -11.28
C GLU A 62 -17.14 -2.20 -12.01
N VAL A 63 -18.31 -1.85 -11.46
CA VAL A 63 -19.22 -0.90 -12.11
C VAL A 63 -18.89 0.53 -11.67
N PRO A 64 -18.66 1.49 -12.59
CA PRO A 64 -18.19 2.84 -12.25
C PRO A 64 -19.03 3.60 -11.22
N HIS A 65 -20.38 3.49 -11.29
CA HIS A 65 -21.25 4.16 -10.32
C HIS A 65 -21.14 3.55 -8.92
N GLU A 66 -20.96 2.23 -8.82
CA GLU A 66 -20.71 1.54 -7.56
C GLU A 66 -19.33 1.91 -6.99
N ILE A 67 -18.31 2.01 -7.85
CA ILE A 67 -16.97 2.50 -7.45
C ILE A 67 -17.09 3.91 -6.87
N TYR A 68 -17.83 4.81 -7.53
CA TYR A 68 -18.07 6.16 -7.03
C TYR A 68 -18.80 6.14 -5.69
N ARG A 69 -19.88 5.34 -5.55
CA ARG A 69 -20.62 5.18 -4.29
C ARG A 69 -19.72 4.72 -3.15
N LEU A 70 -18.88 3.72 -3.38
CA LEU A 70 -17.89 3.23 -2.41
C LEU A 70 -16.89 4.32 -2.02
N ARG A 71 -16.36 5.06 -3.00
CA ARG A 71 -15.41 6.15 -2.77
C ARG A 71 -16.02 7.34 -2.03
N ALA A 72 -17.30 7.62 -2.24
CA ALA A 72 -18.03 8.70 -1.57
C ALA A 72 -18.61 8.28 -0.20
N SER A 73 -18.70 6.98 0.08
CA SER A 73 -19.32 6.46 1.30
C SER A 73 -18.67 7.01 2.57
N VAL A 74 -19.48 7.54 3.48
CA VAL A 74 -19.07 8.01 4.81
C VAL A 74 -18.63 6.83 5.70
N ASN A 75 -19.23 5.66 5.52
CA ASN A 75 -18.91 4.46 6.30
C ASN A 75 -17.46 3.97 6.08
N LEU A 76 -16.85 4.34 4.96
CA LEU A 76 -15.45 4.03 4.64
C LEU A 76 -14.50 5.21 4.91
N ALA A 77 -14.98 6.30 5.51
CA ALA A 77 -14.17 7.50 5.76
C ALA A 77 -13.03 7.24 6.76
N ASN A 78 -13.32 6.53 7.85
CA ASN A 78 -12.32 6.15 8.86
C ASN A 78 -11.28 5.20 8.27
N PHE A 79 -11.73 4.26 7.44
CA PHE A 79 -10.83 3.35 6.73
C PHE A 79 -9.86 4.12 5.80
N ARG A 80 -10.36 5.11 5.05
CA ARG A 80 -9.50 6.01 4.27
C ARG A 80 -8.58 6.87 5.15
N ALA A 81 -9.03 7.24 6.35
CA ALA A 81 -8.22 8.01 7.29
C ALA A 81 -6.99 7.22 7.76
N VAL A 82 -7.14 5.92 8.03
CA VAL A 82 -6.04 5.01 8.37
C VAL A 82 -4.93 5.05 7.31
N PHE A 83 -5.25 4.85 6.03
CA PHE A 83 -4.24 4.88 4.96
C PHE A 83 -3.60 6.26 4.79
N ARG A 84 -4.34 7.35 5.04
CA ARG A 84 -3.74 8.69 5.08
C ARG A 84 -2.77 8.86 6.24
N SER A 85 -3.07 8.27 7.40
CA SER A 85 -2.15 8.26 8.55
C SER A 85 -0.89 7.46 8.25
N VAL A 86 -1.00 6.30 7.59
CA VAL A 86 0.17 5.55 7.09
C VAL A 86 1.05 6.46 6.23
N SER A 87 0.49 7.12 5.22
CA SER A 87 1.26 8.02 4.35
C SER A 87 1.95 9.15 5.10
N LYS A 88 1.32 9.72 6.14
CA LYS A 88 1.96 10.75 6.98
C LYS A 88 3.15 10.19 7.77
N LEU A 89 2.99 9.00 8.36
CA LEU A 89 4.04 8.35 9.12
C LEU A 89 5.26 7.97 8.26
N LEU A 90 5.01 7.56 7.01
CA LEU A 90 6.09 7.24 6.07
C LEU A 90 6.94 8.45 5.65
N ILE A 91 6.45 9.68 5.88
CA ILE A 91 7.14 10.94 5.56
C ILE A 91 7.68 11.62 6.83
N ALA A 92 7.28 11.16 8.02
CA ALA A 92 7.67 11.76 9.29
C ALA A 92 9.11 11.40 9.69
N SER A 93 9.78 12.31 10.39
CA SER A 93 11.09 12.06 11.01
C SER A 93 10.99 11.05 12.17
N GLU A 94 12.00 10.20 12.33
CA GLU A 94 12.03 8.96 13.12
C GLU A 94 11.76 9.03 14.65
N GLY A 95 11.35 10.18 15.20
CA GLY A 95 11.30 10.41 16.65
C GLY A 95 10.35 9.50 17.45
N GLU A 96 9.16 9.17 16.93
CA GLU A 96 8.13 8.39 17.66
C GLU A 96 7.22 7.53 16.75
N ILE A 97 7.77 6.90 15.72
CA ILE A 97 6.95 6.16 14.74
C ILE A 97 6.28 4.93 15.39
N ALA A 98 6.96 4.23 16.29
CA ALA A 98 6.45 2.97 16.87
C ALA A 98 5.13 3.13 17.64
N SER A 99 5.02 4.12 18.54
CA SER A 99 3.80 4.37 19.32
C SER A 99 2.63 4.80 18.43
N GLN A 100 2.91 5.59 17.40
CA GLN A 100 1.90 6.01 16.43
C GLN A 100 1.42 4.86 15.55
N VAL A 101 2.29 3.89 15.24
CA VAL A 101 1.91 2.68 14.49
C VAL A 101 1.04 1.74 15.32
N GLU A 102 1.27 1.62 16.64
CA GLU A 102 0.35 0.87 17.51
C GLU A 102 -1.04 1.50 17.54
N GLN A 103 -1.12 2.83 17.71
CA GLN A 103 -2.40 3.53 17.64
C GLN A 103 -3.07 3.35 16.28
N LEU A 104 -2.30 3.44 15.20
CA LEU A 104 -2.78 3.20 13.85
C LEU A 104 -3.32 1.78 13.67
N ALA A 105 -2.67 0.76 14.24
CA ALA A 105 -3.15 -0.62 14.18
C ALA A 105 -4.49 -0.76 14.91
N ASN A 106 -4.67 -0.14 16.07
CA ASN A 106 -5.95 -0.10 16.78
C ASN A 106 -7.04 0.57 15.94
N ASP A 107 -6.75 1.74 15.37
CA ASP A 107 -7.67 2.47 14.50
C ASP A 107 -8.03 1.64 13.25
N THR A 108 -7.06 0.90 12.71
CA THR A 108 -7.25 -0.03 11.58
C THR A 108 -8.22 -1.14 11.95
N GLY A 109 -8.06 -1.77 13.11
CA GLY A 109 -8.96 -2.82 13.59
C GLY A 109 -10.40 -2.33 13.70
N ILE A 110 -10.61 -1.17 14.33
CA ILE A 110 -11.94 -0.56 14.50
C ILE A 110 -12.55 -0.20 13.13
N ALA A 111 -11.79 0.51 12.28
CA ALA A 111 -12.27 0.94 10.98
C ALA A 111 -12.59 -0.25 10.05
N SER A 112 -11.85 -1.35 10.20
CA SER A 112 -12.03 -2.55 9.40
C SER A 112 -13.32 -3.29 9.74
N LEU A 113 -13.69 -3.38 11.03
CA LEU A 113 -14.96 -3.99 11.44
C LEU A 113 -16.16 -3.24 10.84
N VAL A 114 -16.13 -1.90 10.90
CA VAL A 114 -17.17 -1.05 10.29
C VAL A 114 -17.21 -1.23 8.77
N ALA A 115 -16.05 -1.29 8.12
CA ALA A 115 -15.95 -1.48 6.69
C ALA A 115 -16.47 -2.86 6.24
N GLN A 116 -16.14 -3.93 6.97
CA GLN A 116 -16.62 -5.28 6.71
C GLN A 116 -18.15 -5.38 6.83
N ASP A 117 -18.71 -4.78 7.87
CA ASP A 117 -20.17 -4.74 8.09
C ASP A 117 -20.89 -3.94 6.98
N PHE A 118 -20.29 -2.82 6.54
CA PHE A 118 -20.77 -2.07 5.38
C PHE A 118 -20.70 -2.89 4.08
N TRP A 119 -19.57 -3.56 3.82
CA TRP A 119 -19.43 -4.39 2.62
C TRP A 119 -20.42 -5.55 2.62
N ALA A 120 -20.62 -6.23 3.76
CA ALA A 120 -21.54 -7.34 3.87
C ALA A 120 -23.01 -6.95 3.61
N ARG A 121 -23.43 -5.76 4.04
CA ARG A 121 -24.83 -5.31 3.94
C ARG A 121 -25.14 -4.57 2.65
N ASP A 122 -24.29 -3.62 2.28
CA ASP A 122 -24.60 -2.61 1.26
C ASP A 122 -23.86 -2.87 -0.07
N CYS A 123 -22.96 -3.85 -0.10
CA CYS A 123 -22.15 -4.17 -1.27
C CYS A 123 -22.08 -5.69 -1.47
N PRO A 124 -23.18 -6.34 -1.93
CA PRO A 124 -23.18 -7.78 -2.14
C PRO A 124 -21.97 -8.17 -2.99
N ALA A 125 -21.07 -8.96 -2.39
CA ALA A 125 -19.70 -9.09 -2.86
C ALA A 125 -19.66 -9.74 -4.25
N ILE A 126 -19.37 -8.94 -5.28
CA ILE A 126 -19.11 -9.47 -6.63
C ILE A 126 -17.68 -10.02 -6.69
N PHE A 127 -16.72 -9.37 -6.00
CA PHE A 127 -15.33 -9.80 -5.93
C PHE A 127 -14.72 -9.50 -4.56
N THR A 128 -14.51 -10.55 -3.77
CA THR A 128 -13.72 -10.48 -2.53
C THR A 128 -12.23 -10.51 -2.85
N ARG A 129 -11.45 -9.63 -2.22
CA ARG A 129 -9.99 -9.54 -2.35
C ARG A 129 -9.31 -9.38 -1.01
N ARG A 130 -8.07 -9.84 -0.92
CA ARG A 130 -7.17 -9.55 0.20
C ARG A 130 -6.21 -8.42 -0.21
N LEU A 131 -5.88 -7.55 0.74
CA LEU A 131 -4.81 -6.58 0.59
C LEU A 131 -3.59 -7.05 1.37
N ARG A 132 -2.43 -7.17 0.72
CA ARG A 132 -1.15 -7.26 1.40
C ARG A 132 -0.39 -5.97 1.35
N VAL A 133 0.34 -5.69 2.42
CA VAL A 133 1.08 -4.45 2.59
C VAL A 133 2.51 -4.79 3.00
N THR A 134 3.49 -4.15 2.37
CA THR A 134 4.89 -4.22 2.83
C THR A 134 5.46 -2.83 2.98
N ILE A 135 6.05 -2.59 4.15
CA ILE A 135 6.69 -1.33 4.54
C ILE A 135 8.09 -1.65 5.08
N PRO A 136 9.11 -1.76 4.21
CA PRO A 136 10.48 -2.05 4.62
C PRO A 136 11.14 -0.83 5.28
N ASN A 137 12.09 -1.06 6.21
CA ASN A 137 12.79 0.01 6.96
C ASN A 137 13.39 1.09 6.05
N GLU A 138 14.09 0.68 4.99
CA GLU A 138 14.80 1.59 4.08
C GLU A 138 14.02 1.86 2.79
N GLY A 139 12.78 1.38 2.67
CA GLY A 139 12.03 1.42 1.42
C GLY A 139 12.49 0.38 0.38
N PHE A 140 11.84 0.36 -0.77
CA PHE A 140 12.26 -0.40 -1.94
C PHE A 140 13.18 0.47 -2.82
N ALA A 141 14.39 -0.02 -3.05
CA ALA A 141 15.37 0.56 -3.94
C ALA A 141 15.59 -0.35 -5.14
N TYR A 142 15.87 0.19 -6.33
CA TYR A 142 16.22 -0.62 -7.49
C TYR A 142 17.43 -0.02 -8.19
N ALA A 143 18.54 -0.75 -8.16
CA ALA A 143 19.86 -0.21 -8.52
C ALA A 143 19.92 0.34 -9.95
N ALA A 144 19.23 -0.30 -10.91
CA ALA A 144 19.20 0.18 -12.29
C ALA A 144 18.54 1.57 -12.39
N VAL A 145 17.43 1.77 -11.67
CA VAL A 145 16.72 3.05 -11.60
C VAL A 145 17.55 4.08 -10.85
N GLN A 146 18.14 3.74 -9.70
CA GLN A 146 18.99 4.66 -8.94
C GLN A 146 20.18 5.15 -9.78
N ARG A 147 20.84 4.26 -10.53
CA ARG A 147 21.91 4.65 -11.47
C ARG A 147 21.41 5.62 -12.53
N GLN A 148 20.22 5.39 -13.08
CA GLN A 148 19.64 6.28 -14.09
C GLN A 148 19.31 7.66 -13.48
N VAL A 149 18.71 7.71 -12.29
CA VAL A 149 18.42 8.95 -11.56
C VAL A 149 19.71 9.71 -11.25
N LEU A 150 20.78 9.04 -10.82
CA LEU A 150 22.09 9.67 -10.58
C LEU A 150 22.76 10.16 -11.87
N THR A 151 22.61 9.42 -12.97
CA THR A 151 23.27 9.76 -14.24
C THR A 151 22.66 11.00 -14.88
N TYR A 152 21.35 11.18 -14.78
CA TYR A 152 20.61 12.24 -15.48
C TYR A 152 19.94 13.27 -14.54
N GLY A 153 20.04 13.08 -13.23
CA GLY A 153 19.38 13.89 -12.21
C GLY A 153 20.33 14.33 -11.10
N HIS A 154 19.76 14.69 -9.95
CA HIS A 154 20.49 15.16 -8.77
C HIS A 154 20.64 14.01 -7.75
N GLU A 155 21.70 14.03 -6.93
CA GLU A 155 21.89 13.02 -5.88
C GLU A 155 20.74 13.00 -4.86
N ASP A 156 20.22 14.16 -4.50
CA ASP A 156 19.03 14.32 -3.65
C ASP A 156 17.73 13.76 -4.27
N ALA A 157 17.73 13.41 -5.55
CA ALA A 157 16.59 12.76 -6.20
C ALA A 157 16.54 11.25 -5.91
N LEU A 158 17.58 10.69 -5.27
CA LEU A 158 17.55 9.33 -4.77
C LEU A 158 16.56 9.22 -3.61
N LYS A 159 15.39 8.65 -3.93
CA LYS A 159 14.41 8.26 -2.92
C LYS A 159 14.18 6.77 -3.00
N THR A 160 13.78 6.19 -1.89
CA THR A 160 13.26 4.83 -1.84
C THR A 160 11.74 4.87 -1.87
N VAL A 161 11.13 3.78 -2.32
CA VAL A 161 9.67 3.64 -2.28
C VAL A 161 9.29 3.12 -0.90
N PRO A 162 8.53 3.85 -0.08
CA PRO A 162 8.33 3.46 1.32
C PRO A 162 7.31 2.32 1.49
N LEU A 163 6.46 2.08 0.50
CA LEU A 163 5.29 1.21 0.63
C LEU A 163 4.96 0.50 -0.69
N ALA A 164 4.64 -0.79 -0.59
CA ALA A 164 4.04 -1.57 -1.66
C ALA A 164 2.73 -2.24 -1.20
N LEU A 165 1.77 -2.32 -2.13
CA LEU A 165 0.43 -2.86 -1.93
C LEU A 165 0.14 -3.94 -2.99
N LEU A 166 -0.30 -5.11 -2.55
CA LEU A 166 -0.80 -6.17 -3.43
C LEU A 166 -2.28 -6.42 -3.16
N ILE A 167 -3.11 -6.33 -4.18
CA ILE A 167 -4.48 -6.85 -4.14
C ILE A 167 -4.49 -8.23 -4.80
N GLU A 168 -4.88 -9.25 -4.06
CA GLU A 168 -4.95 -10.61 -4.58
C GLU A 168 -6.29 -11.27 -4.23
N VAL A 169 -6.52 -12.42 -4.84
CA VAL A 169 -7.57 -13.33 -4.40
C VAL A 169 -7.19 -13.83 -3.00
N PRO A 170 -8.13 -13.92 -2.05
CA PRO A 170 -7.84 -14.39 -0.69
C PRO A 170 -7.29 -15.81 -0.62
#